data_AF-Q8MVB4-F1
#
_entry.id   AF-Q8MVB4-F1
#
_cell.length_a   1.000
_cell.length_b   1.000
_cell.length_c   1.000
_cell.angle_alpha   90.00
_cell.angle_beta   90.00
_cell.angle_gamma   90.00
#
_symmetry.space_group_name_H-M   'P 1'
#
loop_
_entity.id
_entity.type
_entity.pdbx_description
1 polymer ?
#
loop_
_entity_poly.entity_id
_entity_poly.type
_entity_poly.pdbx_seq_one_letter_code
_entity_poly.pdbx_strand_id
1 'polypeptide(L)'
;MKATIAVLCFLVLVAYVIAAVDAKRSPGERCTLPKKTGPCKASFSRFYFDNKDGQCKSFTYGGCGGNGNNFKTLKKCQRTCK
;
A
#
# COMPACT_ATOMS: atom_id res chain seq x y z
N MET A 1 28.76 5.99 -30.64
CA MET A 1 28.00 4.75 -30.93
C MET A 1 27.99 3.77 -29.75
N LYS A 2 29.13 3.37 -29.17
CA LYS A 2 29.16 2.41 -28.03
C LYS A 2 28.58 2.95 -26.72
N ALA A 3 28.88 4.21 -26.37
CA ALA A 3 28.33 4.87 -25.17
C ALA A 3 26.79 5.05 -25.26
N THR A 4 26.26 5.35 -26.45
CA THR A 4 24.83 5.54 -26.68
C THR A 4 24.04 4.24 -26.50
N ILE A 5 24.57 3.10 -26.97
CA ILE A 5 23.96 1.78 -26.80
C ILE A 5 23.95 1.38 -25.32
N ALA A 6 25.05 1.60 -24.59
CA ALA A 6 25.12 1.29 -23.16
C ALA A 6 24.09 2.08 -22.33
N VAL A 7 23.89 3.37 -22.65
CA VAL A 7 22.87 4.22 -22.00
C VAL A 7 21.45 3.74 -22.31
N LEU A 8 21.15 3.40 -23.57
CA LEU A 8 19.85 2.84 -23.95
C LEU A 8 19.57 1.52 -23.24
N CYS A 9 20.54 0.61 -23.17
CA CYS A 9 20.41 -0.64 -22.42
C CYS A 9 20.16 -0.39 -20.94
N PHE A 10 20.87 0.54 -20.32
CA PHE A 10 20.67 0.89 -18.92
C PHE A 10 19.27 1.48 -18.67
N LEU A 11 18.80 2.38 -19.53
CA LEU A 11 17.45 2.96 -19.43
C LEU A 11 16.36 1.90 -19.63
N VAL A 12 16.54 0.96 -20.57
CA VAL A 12 15.60 -0.15 -20.78
C VAL A 12 15.60 -1.11 -19.58
N LEU A 13 16.77 -1.44 -19.03
CA LEU A 13 16.88 -2.27 -17.83
C LEU A 13 16.25 -1.59 -16.61
N VAL A 14 16.50 -0.29 -16.41
CA VAL A 14 15.89 0.48 -15.33
C VAL A 14 14.38 0.57 -15.51
N ALA A 15 13.88 0.86 -16.71
CA ALA A 15 12.45 0.88 -16.99
C ALA A 15 11.79 -0.49 -16.77
N TYR A 16 12.45 -1.58 -17.19
CA TYR A 16 12.00 -2.95 -16.93
C TYR A 16 11.96 -3.28 -15.44
N VAL A 17 13.00 -2.91 -14.69
CA VAL A 17 13.07 -3.11 -13.23
C VAL A 17 11.99 -2.31 -12.52
N ILE A 18 11.77 -1.03 -12.89
CA ILE A 18 10.70 -0.19 -12.36
C ILE A 18 9.32 -0.84 -12.60
N ALA A 19 9.04 -1.24 -13.84
CA ALA A 19 7.79 -1.94 -14.17
C ALA A 19 7.62 -3.26 -13.38
N ALA A 20 8.72 -3.99 -13.15
CA ALA A 20 8.70 -5.24 -12.40
C ALA A 20 8.48 -5.06 -10.89
N VAL A 21 8.99 -4.00 -10.26
CA VAL A 21 8.75 -3.75 -8.82
C VAL A 21 7.32 -3.27 -8.54
N ASP A 22 6.70 -2.52 -9.44
CA ASP A 22 5.29 -2.13 -9.31
C ASP A 22 4.34 -3.34 -9.37
N ALA A 23 4.67 -4.34 -10.19
CA ALA A 23 3.92 -5.59 -10.29
C ALA A 23 4.09 -6.53 -9.07
N LYS A 24 5.11 -6.30 -8.23
CA LYS A 24 5.48 -7.16 -7.09
C LYS A 24 4.93 -6.68 -5.74
N ARG A 25 4.23 -5.55 -5.66
CA ARG A 25 3.71 -5.09 -4.37
C ARG A 25 2.61 -6.01 -3.87
N SER A 26 3.01 -6.95 -3.00
CA SER A 26 2.11 -7.91 -2.39
C SER A 26 0.94 -7.17 -1.72
N PRO A 27 -0.32 -7.56 -1.96
CA PRO A 27 -1.47 -7.04 -1.23
C PRO A 27 -1.27 -7.08 0.29
N GLY A 28 -0.49 -8.05 0.80
CA GLY A 28 -0.19 -8.26 2.21
C GLY A 28 0.74 -7.24 2.84
N GLU A 29 1.55 -6.50 2.08
CA GLU A 29 2.47 -5.49 2.67
C GLU A 29 1.69 -4.38 3.40
N ARG A 30 0.52 -4.00 2.87
CA ARG A 30 -0.32 -2.98 3.52
C ARG A 30 -1.02 -3.52 4.77
N CYS A 31 -1.15 -4.82 4.91
CA CYS A 31 -1.81 -5.46 6.04
C CYS A 31 -0.94 -5.44 7.30
N THR A 32 0.39 -5.30 7.16
CA THR A 32 1.33 -5.22 8.28
C THR A 32 1.49 -3.80 8.86
N LEU A 33 1.06 -2.78 8.12
CA LEU A 33 1.16 -1.39 8.55
C LEU A 33 0.23 -1.11 9.75
N PRO A 34 0.59 -0.17 10.65
CA PRO A 34 -0.31 0.22 11.73
C PRO A 34 -1.52 0.99 11.20
N LYS A 35 -2.62 1.04 11.96
CA LYS A 35 -3.70 2.01 11.69
C LYS A 35 -3.15 3.44 11.78
N LYS A 36 -3.60 4.33 10.90
CA LYS A 36 -3.16 5.74 10.89
C LYS A 36 -4.33 6.69 10.68
N THR A 37 -4.70 7.43 11.72
CA THR A 37 -5.75 8.45 11.67
C THR A 37 -5.35 9.64 10.80
N GLY A 38 -4.09 10.07 10.87
CA GLY A 38 -3.60 11.25 10.16
C GLY A 38 -3.98 12.57 10.84
N PRO A 39 -3.52 13.73 10.31
CA PRO A 39 -3.61 15.02 10.99
C PRO A 39 -4.96 15.75 10.78
N CYS A 40 -5.72 15.38 9.75
CA CYS A 40 -7.03 15.98 9.50
C CYS A 40 -8.05 15.55 10.57
N LYS A 41 -9.07 16.39 10.81
CA LYS A 41 -10.04 16.23 11.91
C LYS A 41 -11.44 15.76 11.49
N ALA A 42 -11.61 15.28 10.25
CA ALA A 42 -12.86 14.65 9.85
C ALA A 42 -13.00 13.27 10.53
N SER A 43 -14.22 12.73 10.58
CA SER A 43 -14.48 11.43 11.20
C SER A 43 -15.00 10.44 10.17
N PHE A 44 -14.09 9.68 9.56
CA PHE A 44 -14.45 8.59 8.65
C PHE A 44 -14.27 7.24 9.34
N SER A 45 -15.36 6.48 9.46
CA SER A 45 -15.29 5.07 9.88
C SER A 45 -14.61 4.24 8.78
N ARG A 46 -13.49 3.59 9.13
CA ARG A 46 -12.69 2.74 8.25
C ARG A 46 -12.29 1.47 8.97
N PHE A 47 -11.74 0.52 8.24
CA PHE A 47 -11.24 -0.75 8.76
C PHE A 47 -9.75 -0.89 8.50
N TYR A 48 -9.02 -1.48 9.44
CA TYR A 48 -7.61 -1.86 9.29
C TYR A 48 -7.45 -3.31 9.73
N PHE A 49 -6.44 -4.01 9.20
CA PHE A 49 -6.06 -5.33 9.67
C PHE A 49 -5.16 -5.21 10.90
N ASP A 50 -5.58 -5.81 12.00
CA ASP A 50 -4.79 -5.93 13.21
C ASP A 50 -4.05 -7.27 13.21
N ASN A 51 -2.73 -7.23 12.99
CA ASN A 51 -1.89 -8.43 12.94
C ASN A 51 -1.76 -9.12 14.30
N LYS A 52 -1.97 -8.40 15.42
CA LYS A 52 -1.89 -9.01 16.76
C LYS A 52 -3.01 -10.01 16.97
N ASP A 53 -4.20 -9.65 16.50
CA ASP A 53 -5.41 -10.44 16.67
C ASP A 53 -5.79 -11.21 15.39
N GLY A 54 -5.05 -11.02 14.30
CA GLY A 54 -5.33 -11.63 13.00
C GLY A 54 -6.70 -11.26 12.43
N GLN A 55 -7.19 -10.04 12.69
CA GLN A 55 -8.54 -9.64 12.30
C GLN A 55 -8.66 -8.18 11.87
N CYS A 56 -9.65 -7.91 11.01
CA CYS A 56 -10.00 -6.56 10.62
C CYS A 56 -10.83 -5.87 11.70
N LYS A 57 -10.42 -4.68 12.13
CA LYS A 57 -11.08 -3.86 13.17
C LYS A 57 -11.41 -2.48 12.62
N SER A 58 -12.44 -1.83 13.17
CA SER A 58 -12.78 -0.45 12.82
C SER A 58 -11.84 0.56 13.48
N PHE A 59 -11.66 1.72 12.84
CA PHE A 59 -10.95 2.88 13.41
C PHE A 59 -11.42 4.18 12.74
N THR A 60 -11.16 5.31 13.40
CA THR A 60 -11.43 6.64 12.85
C THR A 60 -10.27 7.13 11.99
N TYR A 61 -10.56 7.44 10.73
CA TYR A 61 -9.65 8.09 9.81
C TYR A 61 -9.97 9.59 9.69
N GLY A 62 -8.94 10.42 9.86
CA GLY A 62 -9.02 11.88 9.88
C GLY A 62 -9.35 12.53 8.54
N GLY A 63 -9.26 11.77 7.44
CA GLY A 63 -9.54 12.24 6.07
C GLY A 63 -8.29 12.48 5.22
N CYS A 64 -7.11 12.68 5.83
CA CYS A 64 -5.84 12.84 5.12
C CYS A 64 -4.68 12.17 5.88
N GLY A 65 -3.53 11.97 5.21
CA GLY A 65 -2.28 11.54 5.85
C GLY A 65 -2.29 10.11 6.42
N GLY A 66 -3.23 9.26 5.98
CA GLY A 66 -3.30 7.84 6.35
C GLY A 66 -2.21 6.99 5.68
N ASN A 67 -2.40 5.68 5.71
CA ASN A 67 -1.55 4.72 4.98
C ASN A 67 -2.42 3.64 4.31
N GLY A 68 -1.78 2.60 3.76
CA GLY A 68 -2.43 1.52 3.04
C GLY A 68 -3.33 0.60 3.86
N ASN A 69 -3.18 0.55 5.19
CA ASN A 69 -4.04 -0.26 6.06
C ASN A 69 -5.33 0.49 6.42
N ASN A 70 -6.11 0.82 5.39
CA ASN A 70 -7.31 1.65 5.51
C ASN A 70 -8.32 1.24 4.43
N PHE A 71 -9.37 0.55 4.85
CA PHE A 71 -10.39 0.00 3.99
C PHE A 71 -11.76 0.60 4.31
N LYS A 72 -12.58 0.85 3.28
CA LYS A 72 -13.94 1.39 3.45
C LYS A 72 -14.91 0.38 4.07
N THR A 73 -14.65 -0.92 3.91
CA THR A 73 -15.55 -1.98 4.38
C THR A 73 -14.77 -3.13 5.00
N LEU A 74 -15.40 -3.82 5.97
CA LEU A 74 -14.85 -5.02 6.59
C LEU A 74 -14.51 -6.09 5.56
N LYS A 75 -15.43 -6.36 4.62
CA LYS A 75 -15.26 -7.36 3.54
C LYS A 75 -14.03 -7.07 2.69
N LYS A 76 -13.75 -5.80 2.37
CA LYS A 76 -12.56 -5.45 1.57
C LYS A 76 -11.28 -5.66 2.36
N CYS A 77 -11.27 -5.31 3.64
CA CYS A 77 -10.14 -5.59 4.52
C CYS A 77 -9.87 -7.10 4.60
N GLN A 78 -10.90 -7.90 4.91
CA GLN A 78 -10.77 -9.35 5.05
C GLN A 78 -10.25 -10.00 3.76
N ARG A 79 -10.85 -9.68 2.60
CA ARG A 79 -10.39 -10.19 1.29
C ARG A 79 -8.96 -9.79 0.92
N THR A 80 -8.41 -8.75 1.53
CA THR A 80 -7.08 -8.23 1.19
C THR A 80 -6.01 -8.78 2.14
N CYS A 81 -6.38 -9.08 3.39
CA CYS A 81 -5.43 -9.35 4.47
C CYS A 81 -5.62 -10.71 5.17
N LYS A 82 -6.67 -11.46 4.82
CA LYS A 82 -6.85 -12.87 5.18
C LYS A 82 -6.85 -13.70 3.90
#